data_AF-A0A447V297-F1
#
_entry.id   AF-A0A447V297-F1
#
_cell.length_a   1.000
_cell.length_b   1.000
_cell.length_c   1.000
_cell.angle_alpha   90.00
_cell.angle_beta   90.00
_cell.angle_gamma   90.00
#
_symmetry.space_group_name_H-M   'P 1'
#
loop_
_entity.id
_entity.type
_entity.pdbx_description
1 polymer ?
#
loop_
_entity_poly.entity_id
_entity_poly.type
_entity_poly.pdbx_seq_one_letter_code
_entity_poly.pdbx_strand_id
1 'polypeptide(L)'
;MSSQTTSLVRVIADIAIALEFTDETLINPDVAIEIQEGIAATLQSLDETDREKIACVFENISVLYDGKIADYVSSLPADYGIK
;
A
#
# COMPACT_ATOMS: atom_id res chain seq x y z
N MET A 1 -8.07 -14.93 -6.49
CA MET A 1 -7.99 -14.18 -5.20
C MET A 1 -9.38 -14.02 -4.63
N SER A 2 -9.54 -14.03 -3.30
CA SER A 2 -10.85 -13.75 -2.70
C SER A 2 -11.20 -12.26 -2.89
N SER A 3 -12.47 -11.95 -3.14
CA SER A 3 -12.95 -10.55 -3.25
C SER A 3 -12.61 -9.73 -2.00
N GLN A 4 -12.58 -10.37 -0.83
CA GLN A 4 -12.24 -9.75 0.44
C GLN A 4 -10.77 -9.30 0.50
N THR A 5 -9.82 -10.14 0.09
CA THR A 5 -8.40 -9.78 0.08
C THR A 5 -8.13 -8.60 -0.84
N THR A 6 -8.67 -8.61 -2.06
CA THR A 6 -8.56 -7.48 -2.99
C THR A 6 -9.15 -6.20 -2.40
N SER A 7 -10.28 -6.29 -1.71
CA SER A 7 -10.91 -5.12 -1.08
C SER A 7 -10.05 -4.56 0.06
N LEU A 8 -9.47 -5.41 0.91
CA LEU A 8 -8.59 -4.97 2.00
C LEU A 8 -7.30 -4.34 1.48
N VAL A 9 -6.65 -4.95 0.48
CA VAL A 9 -5.43 -4.38 -0.12
C VAL A 9 -5.73 -3.05 -0.80
N ARG A 10 -6.89 -2.90 -1.44
CA ARG A 10 -7.34 -1.62 -1.99
C ARG A 10 -7.52 -0.56 -0.90
N VAL A 11 -8.13 -0.88 0.24
CA VAL A 11 -8.24 0.05 1.36
C VAL A 11 -6.85 0.49 1.86
N ILE A 12 -5.89 -0.43 1.93
CA ILE A 12 -4.51 -0.09 2.31
C ILE A 12 -3.87 0.83 1.27
N ALA A 13 -4.04 0.55 -0.03
CA ALA A 13 -3.55 1.41 -1.11
C ALA A 13 -4.17 2.82 -1.04
N ASP A 14 -5.48 2.91 -0.83
CA ASP A 14 -6.19 4.19 -0.73
C ASP A 14 -5.71 5.02 0.48
N ILE A 15 -5.42 4.37 1.61
CA ILE A 15 -4.79 5.02 2.78
C ILE A 15 -3.36 5.47 2.43
N ALA A 16 -2.56 4.60 1.81
CA ALA A 16 -1.18 4.93 1.45
C ALA A 16 -1.11 6.13 0.50
N ILE A 17 -1.99 6.16 -0.50
CA ILE A 17 -2.16 7.28 -1.43
C ILE A 17 -2.52 8.56 -0.68
N ALA A 18 -3.46 8.49 0.27
CA ALA A 18 -3.84 9.66 1.05
C ALA A 18 -2.67 10.20 1.88
N LEU A 19 -1.84 9.33 2.47
CA LEU A 19 -0.68 9.72 3.26
C LEU A 19 0.44 10.32 2.40
N GLU A 20 0.67 9.80 1.19
CA GLU A 20 1.73 10.25 0.28
C GLU A 20 1.37 11.54 -0.48
N PHE A 21 0.12 11.66 -0.95
CA PHE A 21 -0.27 12.70 -1.89
C PHE A 21 -1.09 13.83 -1.28
N THR A 22 -1.41 13.76 0.01
CA THR A 22 -2.04 14.90 0.70
C THR A 22 -0.99 15.95 1.02
N ASP A 23 -1.37 17.21 0.83
CA ASP A 23 -0.51 18.35 1.13
C ASP A 23 -0.07 18.37 2.60
N GLU A 24 1.20 18.75 2.83
CA GLU A 24 1.81 18.78 4.17
C GLU A 24 1.12 19.74 5.16
N THR A 25 0.33 20.69 4.66
CA THR A 25 -0.50 21.58 5.50
C THR A 25 -1.74 20.88 6.09
N LEU A 26 -2.15 19.73 5.53
CA LEU A 26 -3.30 18.95 5.97
C LEU A 26 -2.89 17.70 6.75
N ILE A 27 -1.80 17.04 6.35
CA ILE A 27 -1.23 15.88 7.05
C ILE A 27 0.25 16.15 7.32
N ASN A 28 0.66 16.07 8.58
CA ASN A 28 2.06 16.20 8.94
C ASN A 28 2.87 15.04 8.30
N PRO A 29 3.92 15.34 7.51
CA PRO A 29 4.72 14.32 6.83
C PRO A 29 5.34 13.27 7.77
N ASP A 30 5.79 13.67 8.96
CA ASP A 30 6.37 12.74 9.93
C ASP A 30 5.33 11.73 10.43
N VAL A 31 4.09 12.20 10.66
CA VAL A 31 2.97 11.35 11.05
C VAL A 31 2.55 10.43 9.90
N ALA A 32 2.58 10.93 8.66
CA ALA A 32 2.30 10.11 7.48
C ALA A 32 3.30 8.95 7.34
N ILE A 33 4.59 9.24 7.53
CA ILE A 33 5.67 8.25 7.52
C ILE A 33 5.46 7.22 8.65
N GLU A 34 5.20 7.66 9.89
CA GLU A 34 4.98 6.75 11.01
C GLU A 34 3.82 5.76 10.74
N ILE A 35 2.73 6.24 10.13
CA ILE A 35 1.59 5.38 9.76
C ILE A 35 1.98 4.40 8.64
N GLN A 36 2.71 4.86 7.62
CA GLN A 36 3.22 3.99 6.53
C GLN A 36 4.12 2.89 7.09
N GLU A 37 5.02 3.20 8.02
CA GLU A 37 5.89 2.24 8.70
C GLU A 37 5.07 1.22 9.51
N GLY A 38 4.02 1.66 10.19
CA GLY A 38 3.11 0.77 10.91
C GLY A 38 2.34 -0.20 9.99
N ILE A 39 1.91 0.27 8.81
CA ILE A 39 1.31 -0.56 7.77
C ILE A 39 2.32 -1.59 7.27
N ALA A 40 3.53 -1.14 6.92
CA ALA A 40 4.61 -2.00 6.44
C ALA A 40 4.93 -3.09 7.46
N ALA A 41 5.15 -2.74 8.73
CA ALA A 41 5.43 -3.68 9.80
C ALA A 41 4.32 -4.73 9.97
N THR A 42 3.06 -4.32 9.86
CA THR A 42 1.92 -5.24 9.91
C THR A 42 1.96 -6.23 8.75
N LEU A 43 2.18 -5.76 7.52
CA LEU A 43 2.26 -6.61 6.34
C LEU A 43 3.47 -7.55 6.35
N GLN A 44 4.62 -7.05 6.84
CA GLN A 44 5.84 -7.83 7.01
C GLN A 44 5.69 -8.97 8.03
N SER A 45 4.76 -8.84 8.98
CA SER A 45 4.51 -9.87 10.00
C SER A 45 3.74 -11.10 9.50
N LEU A 46 3.19 -11.03 8.28
CA LEU A 46 2.51 -12.15 7.62
C LEU A 46 3.51 -13.21 7.17
N ASP A 47 3.03 -14.45 6.98
CA ASP A 47 3.87 -15.48 6.38
C ASP A 47 4.23 -15.16 4.91
N GLU A 48 5.28 -15.81 4.42
CA GLU A 48 5.79 -15.59 3.06
C GLU A 48 4.72 -15.77 1.98
N THR A 49 3.88 -16.80 2.10
CA THR A 49 2.84 -17.06 1.10
C THR A 49 1.80 -15.94 1.09
N ASP A 50 1.39 -15.43 2.25
CA ASP A 50 0.43 -14.33 2.32
C ASP A 50 1.04 -12.97 1.91
N ARG A 51 2.33 -12.72 2.20
CA ARG A 51 3.05 -11.54 1.69
C ARG A 51 3.10 -11.52 0.17
N GLU A 52 3.48 -12.63 -0.47
CA GLU A 52 3.51 -12.76 -1.93
C GLU A 52 2.13 -12.52 -2.57
N LYS A 53 1.06 -13.06 -1.95
CA LYS A 53 -0.31 -12.81 -2.42
C LYS A 53 -0.67 -11.34 -2.34
N ILE A 54 -0.37 -10.67 -1.23
CA ILE A 54 -0.68 -9.24 -1.06
C ILE A 54 0.13 -8.39 -2.04
N ALA A 55 1.42 -8.68 -2.20
CA ALA A 55 2.28 -8.02 -3.18
C ALA A 55 1.69 -8.10 -4.59
N CYS A 56 1.28 -9.30 -5.01
CA CYS A 56 0.62 -9.51 -6.31
C CYS A 56 -0.72 -8.75 -6.41
N VAL A 57 -1.48 -8.63 -5.33
CA VAL A 57 -2.74 -7.87 -5.34
C VAL A 57 -2.48 -6.38 -5.53
N PHE A 58 -1.49 -5.78 -4.87
CA PHE A 58 -1.11 -4.38 -5.10
C PHE A 58 -0.79 -4.11 -6.58
N GLU A 59 0.05 -4.96 -7.18
CA GLU A 59 0.39 -4.86 -8.61
C GLU A 59 -0.87 -4.96 -9.49
N ASN A 60 -1.76 -5.90 -9.19
CA ASN A 60 -2.98 -6.09 -9.96
C ASN A 60 -3.98 -4.93 -9.83
N ILE A 61 -4.07 -4.29 -8.66
CA ILE A 61 -4.97 -3.14 -8.49
C ILE A 61 -4.35 -1.82 -8.97
N SER A 62 -3.02 -1.75 -9.15
CA SER A 62 -2.34 -0.54 -9.62
C SER A 62 -2.91 -0.02 -10.94
N VAL A 63 -3.34 -0.92 -11.83
CA VAL A 63 -3.95 -0.60 -13.13
C VAL A 63 -5.34 0.07 -13.02
N LEU A 64 -5.93 0.12 -11.82
CA LEU A 64 -7.18 0.82 -11.54
C LEU A 64 -6.96 2.31 -11.24
N TYR A 65 -5.70 2.73 -11.13
CA TYR A 65 -5.30 4.11 -10.89
C TYR A 65 -4.58 4.67 -12.13
N ASP A 66 -4.42 5.99 -12.19
CA ASP A 66 -3.82 6.68 -13.34
C ASP A 66 -2.49 7.37 -12.98
N GLY A 67 -1.55 7.35 -13.93
CA GLY A 67 -0.29 8.08 -13.86
C GLY A 67 0.54 7.74 -12.61
N LYS A 68 1.05 8.78 -11.94
CA LYS A 68 1.93 8.62 -10.76
C LYS A 68 1.31 7.82 -9.61
N ILE A 69 -0.03 7.79 -9.51
CA ILE A 69 -0.72 7.00 -8.48
C ILE A 69 -0.61 5.51 -8.80
N ALA A 70 -0.75 5.13 -10.07
CA ALA A 70 -0.56 3.74 -10.51
C ALA A 70 0.88 3.28 -10.23
N ASP A 71 1.86 4.11 -10.59
CA ASP A 71 3.28 3.84 -10.34
C ASP A 71 3.55 3.64 -8.84
N TYR A 72 3.04 4.53 -8.00
CA TYR A 72 3.15 4.43 -6.55
C TYR A 72 2.50 3.16 -5.98
N VAL A 73 1.25 2.84 -6.36
CA VAL A 73 0.58 1.63 -5.87
C VAL A 73 1.32 0.36 -6.30
N SER A 74 1.95 0.38 -7.48
CA SER A 74 2.77 -0.74 -7.95
C SER A 74 4.11 -0.89 -7.22
N SER A 75 4.63 0.19 -6.61
CA SER A 75 5.88 0.17 -5.83
C SER A 75 5.69 -0.25 -4.37
N LEU A 76 4.48 -0.06 -3.82
CA LEU A 76 4.14 -0.40 -2.43
C LEU A 76 4.65 -1.77 -1.94
N PRO A 77 4.60 -2.87 -2.72
CA PRO A 77 5.15 -4.14 -2.27
C PRO A 77 6.64 -4.08 -1.93
N ALA A 78 7.43 -3.36 -2.73
CA ALA A 78 8.86 -3.18 -2.50
C ALA A 78 9.08 -2.17 -1.35
N ASP A 79 8.35 -1.06 -1.35
CA ASP A 79 8.48 0.00 -0.33
C ASP A 79 8.10 -0.51 1.07
N TYR A 80 7.12 -1.41 1.16
CA TYR A 80 6.73 -2.09 2.40
C TYR A 80 7.54 -3.35 2.69
N GLY A 81 8.52 -3.73 1.88
CA GLY A 81 9.39 -4.87 2.14
C GLY A 81 8.67 -6.23 2.17
N ILE A 82 7.64 -6.39 1.33
CA ILE A 82 6.86 -7.63 1.19
C ILE A 82 7.03 -8.30 -0.17
N LYS A 83 7.97 -7.82 -0.99
CA LYS A 83 8.39 -8.37 -2.29
C LYS A 83 9.91 -8.52 -2.36
#